data_AF-A0AAX6E8T3-F1
#
_entry.id   AF-A0AAX6E8T3-F1
#
_cell.length_a   1.000
_cell.length_b   1.000
_cell.length_c   1.000
_cell.angle_alpha   90.00
_cell.angle_beta   90.00
_cell.angle_gamma   90.00
#
_symmetry.space_group_name_H-M   'P 1'
#
loop_
_entity.id
_entity.type
_entity.pdbx_description
1 polymer ?
#
loop_
_entity_poly.entity_id
_entity_poly.type
_entity_poly.pdbx_seq_one_letter_code
_entity_poly.pdbx_strand_id
1 'polypeptide(L)'
;MRVLKQKRMYEGQRDMLYNQTFNLDQVNFAAEGIKDAQQTMSALKSANKDLKGMMKTVKIQDIDSMQDEMMDLMDVSNEIQESLGRSYNIPDDIDEEDLMGELDALEADMGLETESDSVPSYLQPDKESDLDAELNLPAAPIGNAPAGRQNAQAEDEFGLPAVPRASLRG
;
A
#
# COMPACT_ATOMS: atom_id res chain seq x y z
N MET A 1 -69.34 -47.99 5.04
CA MET A 1 -69.61 -46.64 5.59
C MET A 1 -68.69 -46.20 6.74
N ARG A 2 -68.21 -47.06 7.65
CA ARG A 2 -67.28 -46.65 8.73
C ARG A 2 -65.92 -46.11 8.24
N VAL A 3 -65.32 -46.75 7.24
CA VAL A 3 -63.99 -46.38 6.73
C VAL A 3 -63.97 -44.99 6.08
N LEU A 4 -65.05 -44.62 5.36
CA LEU A 4 -65.18 -43.28 4.75
C LEU A 4 -65.32 -42.18 5.80
N LYS A 5 -66.04 -42.43 6.90
CA LYS A 5 -66.16 -41.49 8.02
C LYS A 5 -64.81 -41.28 8.71
N GLN A 6 -64.04 -42.35 8.87
CA GLN A 6 -62.71 -42.31 9.46
C GLN A 6 -61.70 -41.59 8.55
N LYS A 7 -61.75 -41.84 7.23
CA LYS A 7 -60.97 -41.10 6.23
C LYS A 7 -61.26 -39.59 6.27
N ARG A 8 -62.54 -39.19 6.25
CA ARG A 8 -62.95 -37.77 6.34
C ARG A 8 -62.47 -37.11 7.64
N MET A 9 -62.49 -37.85 8.75
CA MET A 9 -61.98 -37.35 10.04
C MET A 9 -60.47 -37.08 9.98
N TYR A 10 -59.69 -38.01 9.42
CA TYR A 10 -58.24 -37.84 9.27
C TYR A 10 -57.87 -36.78 8.23
N GLU A 11 -58.65 -36.63 7.15
CA GLU A 11 -58.47 -35.55 6.18
C GLU A 11 -58.64 -34.18 6.85
N GLY A 12 -59.65 -34.01 7.71
CA GLY A 12 -59.85 -32.77 8.46
C GLY A 12 -58.72 -32.48 9.47
N GLN A 13 -58.22 -33.50 10.16
CA GLN A 13 -57.06 -33.35 11.05
C GLN A 13 -55.80 -32.99 10.28
N ARG A 14 -55.59 -33.59 9.11
CA ARG A 14 -54.48 -33.28 8.21
C ARG A 14 -54.55 -31.83 7.72
N ASP A 15 -55.72 -31.36 7.30
CA ASP A 15 -55.88 -29.98 6.82
C ASP A 15 -55.65 -28.96 7.96
N MET A 16 -56.06 -29.30 9.19
CA MET A 16 -55.74 -28.49 10.38
C MET A 16 -54.23 -28.43 10.65
N LEU A 17 -53.54 -29.58 10.56
CA LEU A 17 -52.10 -29.65 10.72
C LEU A 17 -51.36 -28.89 9.61
N TYR A 18 -51.81 -28.96 8.35
CA TYR A 18 -51.20 -28.18 7.28
C TYR A 18 -51.36 -26.68 7.47
N ASN A 19 -52.53 -26.23 7.93
CA ASN A 19 -52.72 -24.81 8.26
C ASN A 19 -51.82 -24.38 9.43
N GLN A 20 -51.65 -25.24 10.43
CA GLN A 20 -50.74 -24.99 11.55
C GLN A 20 -49.28 -24.91 11.09
N THR A 21 -48.82 -25.86 10.27
CA THR A 21 -47.45 -25.84 9.70
C THR A 21 -47.23 -24.59 8.87
N PHE A 22 -48.19 -24.19 8.04
CA PHE A 22 -48.08 -22.96 7.25
C PHE A 22 -47.94 -21.71 8.13
N ASN A 23 -48.72 -21.60 9.21
CA ASN A 23 -48.58 -20.51 10.16
C ASN A 23 -47.23 -20.54 10.88
N LEU A 24 -46.71 -21.72 11.23
CA LEU A 24 -45.39 -21.87 11.84
C LEU A 24 -44.27 -21.48 10.88
N ASP A 25 -44.34 -21.88 9.61
CA ASP A 25 -43.34 -21.51 8.60
C ASP A 25 -43.29 -19.99 8.39
N GLN A 26 -44.46 -19.33 8.35
CA GLN A 26 -44.51 -17.87 8.28
C GLN A 26 -43.87 -17.20 9.51
N VAL A 27 -44.12 -17.73 10.72
CA VAL A 27 -43.49 -17.22 11.95
C VAL A 27 -41.98 -17.49 11.94
N ASN A 28 -41.54 -18.65 11.45
CA ASN A 28 -40.13 -18.99 11.38
C ASN A 28 -39.38 -18.09 10.40
N PHE A 29 -39.96 -17.79 9.25
CA PHE A 29 -39.39 -16.82 8.30
C PHE A 29 -39.25 -15.42 8.93
N ALA A 30 -40.28 -14.96 9.65
CA ALA A 30 -40.20 -13.69 10.37
C ALA A 30 -39.13 -13.73 11.48
N ALA A 31 -38.99 -14.85 12.19
CA ALA A 31 -37.98 -15.03 13.24
C ALA A 31 -36.55 -15.02 12.68
N GLU A 32 -36.32 -15.63 11.51
CA GLU A 32 -35.04 -15.57 10.81
C GLU A 32 -34.70 -14.12 10.41
N GLY A 33 -35.64 -13.37 9.83
CA GLY A 33 -35.43 -11.95 9.51
C GLY A 33 -35.11 -11.10 10.75
N ILE A 34 -35.76 -11.38 11.89
CA ILE A 34 -35.46 -10.72 13.17
C ILE A 34 -34.05 -11.08 13.67
N LYS A 35 -33.63 -12.34 13.51
CA LYS A 35 -32.29 -12.81 13.91
C LYS A 35 -31.19 -12.14 13.10
N ASP A 36 -31.38 -11.99 11.79
CA ASP A 36 -30.42 -11.30 10.91
C ASP A 36 -30.34 -9.80 11.25
N ALA A 37 -31.49 -9.17 11.54
CA ALA A 37 -31.54 -7.79 12.03
C ALA A 37 -30.82 -7.65 13.38
N GLN A 38 -30.97 -8.62 14.29
CA GLN A 38 -30.27 -8.64 15.57
C GLN A 38 -28.76 -8.74 15.37
N GLN A 39 -28.27 -9.63 14.50
CA GLN A 39 -26.84 -9.73 14.21
C GLN A 39 -26.27 -8.43 13.63
N THR A 40 -27.00 -7.81 12.70
CA THR A 40 -26.64 -6.51 12.13
C THR A 40 -26.57 -5.43 13.21
N MET A 41 -27.56 -5.39 14.12
CA MET A 41 -27.58 -4.46 15.24
C MET A 41 -26.40 -4.67 16.19
N SER A 42 -26.04 -5.92 16.49
CA SER A 42 -24.88 -6.25 17.31
C SER A 42 -23.57 -5.80 16.66
N ALA A 43 -23.42 -6.02 15.34
CA ALA A 43 -22.26 -5.53 14.59
C ALA A 43 -22.18 -4.00 14.62
N LEU A 44 -23.29 -3.31 14.36
CA LEU A 44 -23.38 -1.84 14.45
C LEU A 44 -23.03 -1.32 15.85
N LYS A 45 -23.49 -2.00 16.90
CA LYS A 45 -23.18 -1.63 18.29
C LYS A 45 -21.69 -1.79 18.59
N SER A 46 -21.05 -2.84 18.07
CA SER A 46 -19.60 -3.02 18.18
C SER A 46 -18.85 -1.92 17.43
N ALA A 47 -19.20 -1.70 16.16
CA ALA A 47 -18.59 -0.65 15.34
C ALA A 47 -18.73 0.75 15.99
N ASN A 48 -19.89 1.06 16.59
CA ASN A 48 -20.09 2.33 17.30
C ASN A 48 -19.22 2.43 18.58
N LYS A 49 -19.01 1.32 19.30
CA LYS A 49 -18.12 1.27 20.46
C LYS A 49 -16.67 1.51 20.04
N ASP A 50 -16.23 0.88 18.95
CA ASP A 50 -14.88 1.05 18.40
C ASP A 50 -14.68 2.47 17.91
N LEU A 51 -15.66 3.02 17.18
CA LEU A 51 -15.66 4.42 16.74
C LEU A 51 -15.59 5.40 17.91
N LYS A 52 -16.32 5.16 19.00
CA LYS A 52 -16.20 5.97 20.23
C LYS A 52 -14.82 5.81 20.90
N GLY A 53 -14.21 4.63 20.82
CA GLY A 53 -12.84 4.40 21.28
C GLY A 53 -11.82 5.18 20.46
N MET A 54 -11.93 5.11 19.12
CA MET A 54 -11.13 5.89 18.19
C MET A 54 -11.31 7.39 18.42
N MET A 55 -12.53 7.91 18.53
CA MET A 55 -12.78 9.34 18.81
C MET A 55 -12.19 9.82 20.15
N LYS A 56 -12.00 8.93 21.13
CA LYS A 56 -11.29 9.26 22.38
C LYS A 56 -9.78 9.20 22.25
N THR A 57 -9.28 8.37 21.32
CA THR A 57 -7.84 8.12 21.10
C THR A 57 -7.25 9.10 20.10
N VAL A 58 -8.04 9.55 19.12
CA VAL A 58 -7.78 10.77 18.34
C VAL A 58 -7.90 11.91 19.34
N LYS A 59 -6.81 12.21 20.02
CA LYS A 59 -6.77 13.31 20.96
C LYS A 59 -6.94 14.57 20.13
N ILE A 60 -7.90 15.39 20.49
CA ILE A 60 -8.09 16.73 19.90
C ILE A 60 -6.78 17.55 19.96
N GLN A 61 -5.91 17.25 20.93
CA GLN A 61 -4.57 17.82 21.06
C GLN A 61 -3.65 17.48 19.87
N ASP A 62 -3.81 16.30 19.27
CA ASP A 62 -3.05 15.87 18.10
C ASP A 62 -3.67 16.44 16.81
N ILE A 63 -4.85 17.08 16.87
CA ILE A 63 -5.44 17.75 15.71
C ILE A 63 -4.70 19.05 15.39
N ASP A 64 -4.28 19.82 16.41
CA ASP A 64 -3.40 20.97 16.20
C ASP A 64 -2.07 20.50 15.61
N SER A 65 -1.46 19.45 16.19
CA SER A 65 -0.20 18.88 15.65
C SER A 65 -0.33 18.32 14.24
N MET A 66 -1.45 17.67 13.89
CA MET A 66 -1.69 17.21 12.51
C MET A 66 -1.93 18.39 11.54
N GLN A 67 -2.52 19.48 12.01
CA GLN A 67 -2.70 20.68 11.19
C GLN A 67 -1.35 21.36 10.94
N ASP A 68 -0.51 21.47 11.98
CA ASP A 68 0.85 21.97 11.88
C ASP A 68 1.69 21.08 10.94
N GLU A 69 1.63 19.76 11.09
CA GLU A 69 2.32 18.82 10.18
C GLU A 69 1.80 18.89 8.73
N MET A 70 0.50 19.10 8.51
CA MET A 70 -0.05 19.32 7.16
C MET A 70 0.41 20.64 6.55
N MET A 71 0.56 21.69 7.37
CA MET A 71 1.07 22.98 6.95
C MET A 71 2.55 22.87 6.57
N ASP A 72 3.36 22.22 7.42
CA ASP A 72 4.76 21.91 7.15
C ASP A 72 4.91 21.05 5.88
N LEU A 73 4.04 20.06 5.65
CA LEU A 73 4.08 19.23 4.45
C LEU A 73 3.73 20.01 3.18
N MET A 74 2.81 20.98 3.28
CA MET A 74 2.45 21.84 2.16
C MET A 74 3.59 22.82 1.84
N ASP A 75 4.25 23.36 2.87
CA ASP A 75 5.42 24.23 2.74
C ASP A 75 6.60 23.47 2.14
N VAL A 76 6.88 22.24 2.60
CA VAL A 76 7.89 21.35 1.98
C VAL A 76 7.52 21.01 0.54
N SER A 77 6.24 20.79 0.23
CA SER A 77 5.80 20.57 -1.16
C SER A 77 6.02 21.80 -2.04
N ASN A 78 5.76 23.00 -1.53
CA ASN A 78 6.03 24.25 -2.23
C ASN A 78 7.54 24.48 -2.41
N GLU A 79 8.35 24.21 -1.38
CA GLU A 79 9.81 24.29 -1.45
C GLU A 79 10.39 23.25 -2.43
N ILE A 80 9.85 22.04 -2.46
CA ILE A 80 10.19 21.03 -3.48
C ILE A 80 9.83 21.56 -4.87
N GLN A 81 8.62 22.10 -5.07
CA GLN A 81 8.20 22.66 -6.35
C GLN A 81 9.01 23.88 -6.77
N GLU A 82 9.49 24.70 -5.85
CA GLU A 82 10.35 25.86 -6.13
C GLU A 82 11.81 25.43 -6.38
N SER A 83 12.29 24.39 -5.69
CA SER A 83 13.62 23.81 -5.87
C SER A 83 13.73 23.01 -7.17
N LEU A 84 12.70 22.21 -7.50
CA LEU A 84 12.59 21.49 -8.77
C LEU A 84 12.13 22.40 -9.92
N GLY A 85 11.30 23.39 -9.60
CA GLY A 85 10.83 24.44 -10.49
C GLY A 85 11.74 25.65 -10.53
N ARG A 86 13.03 25.47 -10.14
CA ARG A 86 14.12 26.27 -10.68
C ARG A 86 14.10 26.10 -12.19
N SER A 87 13.20 26.83 -12.84
CA SER A 87 13.46 27.46 -14.11
C SER A 87 14.83 28.09 -13.91
N TYR A 88 15.86 27.46 -14.46
CA TYR A 88 17.12 28.13 -14.73
C TYR A 88 16.75 29.52 -15.26
N ASN A 89 17.40 30.57 -14.76
CA ASN A 89 17.26 31.95 -15.22
C ASN A 89 17.42 32.00 -16.76
N ILE A 90 16.38 31.65 -17.49
CA ILE A 90 16.20 31.79 -18.92
C ILE A 90 15.42 33.09 -18.99
N PRO A 91 16.08 34.22 -19.29
CA PRO A 91 15.37 35.47 -19.56
C PRO A 91 14.16 35.20 -20.46
N ASP A 92 13.02 35.81 -20.13
CA ASP A 92 11.80 35.72 -20.97
C ASP A 92 12.05 36.25 -22.40
N ASP A 93 13.15 36.98 -22.61
CA ASP A 93 13.59 37.57 -23.87
C ASP A 93 14.63 36.71 -24.62
N ILE A 94 14.82 35.43 -24.28
CA ILE A 94 15.68 34.54 -25.09
C ILE A 94 15.02 34.28 -26.44
N ASP A 95 15.77 34.56 -27.51
CA ASP A 95 15.34 34.27 -28.88
C ASP A 95 15.51 32.77 -29.16
N GLU A 96 14.39 32.03 -29.14
CA GLU A 96 14.38 30.60 -29.47
C GLU A 96 14.87 30.31 -30.90
N GLU A 97 14.70 31.24 -31.85
CA GLU A 97 15.17 31.06 -33.23
C GLU A 97 16.70 31.12 -33.34
N ASP A 98 17.33 32.05 -32.61
CA ASP A 98 18.79 32.16 -32.52
C ASP A 98 19.40 30.93 -31.85
N LEU A 99 18.79 30.48 -30.74
CA LEU A 99 19.22 29.28 -30.03
C LEU A 99 19.08 27.99 -30.87
N MET A 100 17.99 27.86 -31.62
CA MET A 100 17.82 26.75 -32.56
C MET A 100 18.85 26.81 -33.69
N GLY A 101 19.16 28.00 -34.21
CA GLY A 101 20.21 28.18 -35.21
C GLY A 101 21.61 27.81 -34.70
N GLU A 102 21.94 28.16 -33.45
CA GLU A 102 23.17 27.72 -32.78
C GLU A 102 23.20 26.21 -32.56
N LEU A 103 22.06 25.59 -32.20
CA LEU A 103 21.95 24.13 -32.02
C LEU A 103 22.17 23.37 -33.33
N ASP A 104 21.57 23.82 -34.43
CA ASP A 104 21.76 23.25 -35.77
C ASP A 104 23.22 23.40 -36.22
N ALA A 105 23.86 24.54 -35.91
CA ALA A 105 25.28 24.75 -36.20
C ALA A 105 26.17 23.81 -35.37
N LEU A 106 25.85 23.57 -34.10
CA LEU A 106 26.54 22.61 -33.24
C LEU A 106 26.32 21.16 -33.73
N GLU A 107 25.13 20.81 -34.18
CA GLU A 107 24.85 19.51 -34.82
C GLU A 107 25.69 19.34 -36.09
N ALA A 108 25.84 20.40 -36.89
CA ALA A 108 26.71 20.37 -38.06
C ALA A 108 28.20 20.23 -37.68
N ASP A 109 28.66 20.91 -36.62
CA ASP A 109 30.04 20.83 -36.12
C ASP A 109 30.34 19.44 -35.52
N MET A 110 29.44 18.91 -34.69
CA MET A 110 29.51 17.53 -34.19
C MET A 110 29.36 16.49 -35.30
N GLY A 111 28.51 16.73 -36.29
CA GLY A 111 28.35 15.87 -37.46
C GLY A 111 29.64 15.80 -38.29
N LEU A 112 30.38 16.91 -38.36
CA LEU A 112 31.69 16.99 -38.98
C LEU A 112 32.77 16.27 -38.16
N GLU A 113 32.69 16.32 -36.82
CA GLU A 113 33.55 15.50 -35.93
C GLU A 113 33.16 14.00 -35.94
N THR A 114 31.89 13.65 -36.13
CA THR A 114 31.36 12.27 -36.12
C THR A 114 31.69 11.51 -37.42
N GLU A 115 32.11 12.19 -38.49
CA GLU A 115 32.78 11.52 -39.62
C GLU A 115 34.12 10.87 -39.20
N SER A 116 34.67 11.24 -38.03
CA SER A 116 35.56 10.37 -37.28
C SER A 116 34.71 9.48 -36.37
N ASP A 117 34.67 8.18 -36.67
CA ASP A 117 33.90 7.09 -36.05
C ASP A 117 34.08 6.92 -34.51
N SER A 118 34.58 7.93 -33.80
CA SER A 118 34.80 7.91 -32.35
C SER A 118 33.50 8.20 -31.60
N VAL A 119 33.02 7.17 -30.88
CA VAL A 119 32.00 7.34 -29.84
C VAL A 119 32.47 8.36 -28.79
N PRO A 120 31.57 9.24 -28.29
CA PRO A 120 31.89 10.22 -27.27
C PRO A 120 32.56 9.58 -26.04
N SER A 121 33.49 10.30 -25.42
CA SER A 121 34.32 9.77 -24.31
C SER A 121 33.52 9.19 -23.13
N TYR A 122 32.26 9.60 -22.95
CA TYR A 122 31.37 9.10 -21.89
C TYR A 122 30.56 7.84 -22.28
N LEU A 123 30.54 7.48 -23.57
CA LEU A 123 29.93 6.25 -24.11
C LEU A 123 30.99 5.20 -24.48
N GLN A 124 32.27 5.54 -24.35
CA GLN A 124 33.33 4.57 -24.50
C GLN A 124 33.21 3.56 -23.36
N PRO A 125 33.23 2.25 -23.64
CA PRO A 125 33.28 1.25 -22.58
C PRO A 125 34.52 1.57 -21.76
N ASP A 126 34.36 1.64 -20.44
CA ASP A 126 35.45 1.86 -19.50
C ASP A 126 36.60 0.94 -19.93
N LYS A 127 37.67 1.52 -20.49
CA LYS A 127 38.94 0.80 -20.47
C LYS A 127 39.20 0.65 -19.00
N GLU A 128 39.00 -0.56 -18.48
CA GLU A 128 39.36 -0.97 -17.13
C GLU A 128 40.87 -0.72 -16.96
N SER A 129 41.24 0.54 -16.77
CA SER A 129 42.54 0.94 -16.28
C SER A 129 42.47 0.74 -14.80
N ASP A 130 42.61 -0.52 -14.38
CA ASP A 130 42.94 -1.00 -13.02
C ASP A 130 42.64 0.06 -11.93
N LEU A 131 41.36 0.41 -11.78
CA LEU A 131 40.92 1.47 -10.84
C LEU A 131 41.24 1.09 -9.39
N ASP A 132 41.46 -0.21 -9.15
CA ASP A 132 41.90 -0.78 -7.88
C ASP A 132 43.35 -0.39 -7.51
N ALA A 133 44.20 -0.02 -8.47
CA ALA A 133 45.59 0.35 -8.20
C ALA A 133 45.77 1.84 -7.81
N GLU A 134 44.85 2.72 -8.22
CA GLU A 134 44.95 4.16 -7.94
C GLU A 134 44.21 4.60 -6.66
N LEU A 135 43.17 3.87 -6.24
CA LEU A 135 42.51 4.12 -4.96
C LEU A 135 43.23 3.43 -3.80
N ASN A 136 44.29 4.06 -3.29
CA ASN A 136 44.91 3.68 -2.02
C ASN A 136 44.02 4.09 -0.82
N LEU A 137 42.85 3.49 -0.71
CA LEU A 137 41.89 3.72 0.36
C LEU A 137 42.33 2.98 1.64
N PRO A 138 42.33 3.65 2.82
CA PRO A 138 42.63 2.98 4.08
C PRO A 138 41.55 1.94 4.40
N ALA A 139 41.96 0.78 4.93
CA ALA A 139 41.03 -0.26 5.35
C ALA A 139 40.04 0.29 6.41
N ALA A 140 38.75 0.04 6.18
CA ALA A 140 37.69 0.45 7.09
C ALA A 140 37.93 -0.14 8.50
N PRO A 141 37.68 0.63 9.57
CA PRO A 141 37.97 0.19 10.93
C PRO A 141 37.00 -0.93 11.31
N ILE A 142 37.53 -2.15 11.47
CA ILE A 142 36.77 -3.28 12.01
C ILE A 142 36.61 -3.05 13.50
N GLY A 143 35.41 -2.60 13.90
CA GLY A 143 35.00 -2.50 15.30
C GLY A 143 35.08 -3.87 15.98
N ASN A 144 35.74 -3.91 17.13
CA ASN A 144 36.05 -5.09 17.91
C ASN A 144 34.76 -5.74 18.49
N ALA A 145 34.09 -6.60 17.72
CA ALA A 145 33.03 -7.49 18.22
C ALA A 145 33.58 -8.93 18.34
N PRO A 146 33.38 -9.63 19.47
CA PRO A 146 34.02 -10.91 19.73
C PRO A 146 33.50 -11.99 18.76
N ALA A 147 34.46 -12.72 18.20
CA ALA A 147 34.22 -13.89 17.38
C ALA A 147 33.41 -14.95 18.13
N GLY A 148 32.33 -15.42 17.51
CA GLY A 148 31.64 -16.64 17.90
C GLY A 148 30.14 -16.48 18.03
N ARG A 149 29.43 -16.72 16.93
CA ARG A 149 28.16 -17.47 16.91
C ARG A 149 27.85 -17.86 15.47
N GLN A 150 28.17 -19.11 15.15
CA GLN A 150 27.58 -19.84 14.04
C GLN A 150 26.07 -19.86 14.27
N ASN A 151 25.32 -19.05 13.55
CA ASN A 151 23.90 -19.26 13.38
C ASN A 151 23.63 -19.06 11.89
N ALA A 152 23.52 -20.18 11.17
CA ALA A 152 22.84 -20.22 9.90
C ALA A 152 21.44 -19.62 10.14
N GLN A 153 21.25 -18.36 9.72
CA GLN A 153 19.95 -17.73 9.72
C GLN A 153 19.05 -18.57 8.82
N ALA A 154 18.02 -19.18 9.39
CA ALA A 154 16.98 -19.82 8.62
C ALA A 154 16.31 -18.73 7.77
N GLU A 155 16.55 -18.79 6.47
CA GLU A 155 15.84 -17.99 5.47
C GLU A 155 14.45 -18.60 5.27
N ASP A 156 13.42 -17.76 5.13
CA ASP A 156 12.09 -18.22 4.77
C ASP A 156 12.00 -18.61 3.28
N GLU A 157 10.84 -19.11 2.84
CA GLU A 157 10.61 -19.53 1.44
C GLU A 157 10.79 -18.39 0.41
N PHE A 158 10.89 -17.14 0.88
CA PHE A 158 11.15 -15.95 0.08
C PHE A 158 12.59 -15.41 0.24
N GLY A 159 13.49 -16.14 0.90
CA GLY A 159 14.90 -15.74 1.04
C GLY A 159 15.12 -14.59 2.02
N LEU A 160 14.13 -14.30 2.88
CA LEU A 160 14.23 -13.25 3.89
C LEU A 160 14.64 -13.85 5.24
N PRO A 161 15.41 -13.12 6.06
CA PRO A 161 15.83 -13.60 7.36
C PRO A 161 14.62 -13.80 8.28
N ALA A 162 14.39 -15.04 8.73
CA ALA A 162 13.20 -15.36 9.52
C ALA A 162 13.19 -14.62 10.87
N VAL A 163 12.09 -13.92 11.15
CA VAL A 163 11.84 -13.28 12.44
C VAL A 163 11.50 -14.32 13.51
N PRO A 164 12.06 -14.22 14.74
CA PRO A 164 11.86 -15.21 15.78
C PRO A 164 10.39 -15.25 16.23
N ARG A 165 9.77 -16.44 16.17
CA ARG A 165 8.40 -16.66 16.64
C ARG A 165 8.36 -16.53 18.17
N ALA A 166 7.70 -15.49 18.67
CA ALA A 166 7.48 -15.32 20.10
C ALA A 166 6.67 -16.50 20.66
N SER A 167 7.29 -17.28 21.55
CA SER A 167 6.61 -18.34 22.28
C SER A 167 5.72 -17.70 23.35
N LEU A 168 4.40 -17.73 23.15
CA LEU A 168 3.44 -17.43 24.22
C LEU A 168 3.56 -18.54 25.28
N ARG A 169 4.21 -18.22 26.40
CA ARG A 169 4.25 -19.08 27.58
C ARG A 169 2.93 -18.87 28.33
N GLY A 170 2.13 -19.94 28.40
CA GLY A 170 0.98 -20.05 29.31
C GLY A 170 1.38 -20.24 30.76
#